data_AF-A0A9E0XZW3-F1
#
_entry.id   AF-A0A9E0XZW3-F1
#
_cell.length_a   1.000
_cell.length_b   1.000
_cell.length_c   1.000
_cell.angle_alpha   90.00
_cell.angle_beta   90.00
_cell.angle_gamma   90.00
#
_symmetry.space_group_name_H-M   'P 1'
#
loop_
_entity.id
_entity.type
_entity.pdbx_description
1 polymer ?
#
loop_
_entity_poly.entity_id
_entity_poly.type
_entity_poly.pdbx_seq_one_letter_code
_entity_poly.pdbx_strand_id
1 'polypeptide(L)'
;MRFFLPFALVATLPALGQYGTFDTKAIAAAKANTTVVVLDDTNTGYNPAITSAVKADWKFTAATDFINTADLGTQPLDPAKNYLVRILRKDAEKHDAVFLALVAGWKQKKGEALIVENGAVTNIPAAQELASIMIDPVLIGSTGSALLNVYVKHLQDYLKNVQSGKIKDKATADRLYAGRTRLIKEMKLHIARTHLDKTVPDAAKVKETYTHEFTIGDEAANTALAGSSADGAAITDVVITGEHKTKWCFKRVFNARTGELLYLRDDAALFDKKLGFLSEDLRMIEQSR
;
A
#
# COMPACT_ATOMS: atom_id res chain seq x y z
N MET A 1 -48.21 -15.20 -6.52
CA MET A 1 -47.35 -14.05 -6.18
C MET A 1 -45.90 -14.47 -6.36
N ARG A 2 -45.21 -13.96 -7.40
CA ARG A 2 -43.78 -14.22 -7.64
C ARG A 2 -42.98 -13.16 -6.88
N PHE A 3 -42.26 -13.58 -5.84
CA PHE A 3 -41.30 -12.72 -5.14
C PHE A 3 -40.11 -12.49 -6.08
N PHE A 4 -39.97 -11.26 -6.56
CA PHE A 4 -38.72 -10.78 -7.13
C PHE A 4 -37.76 -10.48 -5.97
N LEU A 5 -36.70 -11.28 -5.83
CA LEU A 5 -35.51 -10.86 -5.08
C LEU A 5 -34.84 -9.75 -5.90
N PRO A 6 -34.66 -8.53 -5.38
CA PRO A 6 -33.72 -7.61 -6.00
C PRO A 6 -32.31 -8.14 -5.74
N PHE A 7 -31.62 -8.50 -6.81
CA PHE A 7 -30.15 -8.59 -6.80
C PHE A 7 -29.64 -7.22 -6.34
N ALA A 8 -29.18 -7.14 -5.09
CA ALA A 8 -28.42 -6.00 -4.63
C ALA A 8 -27.15 -5.94 -5.49
N LEU A 9 -27.11 -4.97 -6.39
CA LEU A 9 -25.90 -4.57 -7.08
C LEU A 9 -24.91 -4.18 -5.97
N VAL A 10 -23.93 -5.06 -5.69
CA VAL A 10 -22.78 -4.67 -4.87
C VAL A 10 -22.09 -3.59 -5.69
N ALA A 11 -22.31 -2.33 -5.31
CA ALA A 11 -21.53 -1.23 -5.81
C ALA A 11 -20.07 -1.58 -5.51
N THR A 12 -19.33 -1.96 -6.55
CA THR A 12 -17.87 -2.02 -6.49
C THR A 12 -17.44 -0.61 -6.17
N LEU A 13 -17.10 -0.37 -4.91
CA LEU A 13 -16.43 0.85 -4.50
C LEU A 13 -15.31 1.12 -5.51
N PRO A 14 -15.03 2.39 -5.86
CA PRO A 14 -13.72 2.72 -6.35
C PRO A 14 -12.78 2.40 -5.19
N ALA A 15 -12.31 1.15 -5.13
CA ALA A 15 -11.34 0.67 -4.16
C ALA A 15 -10.31 1.78 -4.04
N LEU A 16 -10.17 2.36 -2.85
CA LEU A 16 -9.19 3.38 -2.51
C LEU A 16 -7.85 2.93 -3.06
N GLY A 17 -7.57 3.35 -4.30
CA GLY A 17 -6.69 2.59 -5.17
C GLY A 17 -5.29 2.77 -4.65
N GLN A 18 -4.60 1.66 -4.38
CA GLN A 18 -3.14 1.63 -4.22
C GLN A 18 -2.48 1.78 -5.59
N TYR A 19 -2.97 2.76 -6.35
CA TYR A 19 -2.71 3.04 -7.74
C TYR A 19 -2.44 4.54 -7.85
N GLY A 20 -1.53 4.89 -8.75
CA GLY A 20 -1.34 6.26 -9.22
C GLY A 20 -1.74 6.38 -10.68
N THR A 21 -1.01 7.20 -11.42
CA THR A 21 -1.19 7.32 -12.87
C THR A 21 -0.95 6.00 -13.61
N PHE A 22 -1.62 5.84 -14.73
CA PHE A 22 -1.37 4.79 -15.73
C PHE A 22 -0.64 5.34 -16.97
N ASP A 23 -0.26 6.63 -16.94
CA ASP A 23 0.41 7.28 -18.06
C ASP A 23 1.91 6.98 -18.09
N THR A 24 2.29 6.14 -19.05
CA THR A 24 3.69 5.82 -19.36
C THR A 24 4.59 7.05 -19.56
N LYS A 25 4.07 8.14 -20.13
CA LYS A 25 4.83 9.38 -20.37
C LYS A 25 5.08 10.13 -19.07
N ALA A 26 4.08 10.20 -18.19
CA ALA A 26 4.24 10.77 -16.86
C ALA A 26 5.32 10.02 -16.07
N ILE A 27 5.32 8.67 -16.13
CA ILE A 27 6.35 7.87 -15.45
C ILE A 27 7.74 8.09 -16.07
N ALA A 28 7.84 8.16 -17.40
CA ALA A 28 9.11 8.43 -18.08
C ALA A 28 9.68 9.81 -17.71
N ALA A 29 8.82 10.85 -17.65
CA ALA A 29 9.23 12.18 -17.21
C ALA A 29 9.68 12.18 -15.75
N ALA A 30 8.89 11.57 -14.86
CA ALA A 30 9.22 11.46 -13.44
C ALA A 30 10.56 10.73 -13.20
N LYS A 31 10.91 9.74 -14.04
CA LYS A 31 12.18 9.01 -13.92
C LYS A 31 13.43 9.90 -14.08
N ALA A 32 13.31 11.00 -14.84
CA ALA A 32 14.38 11.95 -15.06
C ALA A 32 14.55 12.98 -13.92
N ASN A 33 13.55 13.07 -13.03
CA ASN A 33 13.52 14.02 -11.92
C ASN A 33 14.29 13.51 -10.69
N THR A 34 14.55 14.42 -9.74
CA THR A 34 15.04 14.06 -8.39
C THR A 34 13.89 13.61 -7.51
N THR A 35 14.05 12.53 -6.74
CA THR A 35 13.08 12.17 -5.71
C THR A 35 13.41 12.88 -4.41
N VAL A 36 12.50 13.72 -3.92
CA VAL A 36 12.56 14.32 -2.59
C VAL A 36 11.71 13.48 -1.63
N VAL A 37 12.33 12.92 -0.61
CA VAL A 37 11.63 12.22 0.46
C VAL A 37 11.20 13.23 1.51
N VAL A 38 9.92 13.23 1.84
CA VAL A 38 9.35 14.12 2.85
C VAL A 38 9.23 13.39 4.18
N LEU A 39 9.97 13.91 5.15
CA LEU A 39 10.05 13.46 6.53
C LEU A 39 9.06 14.22 7.42
N ASP A 40 8.77 13.65 8.57
CA ASP A 40 8.00 14.29 9.63
C ASP A 40 8.82 15.42 10.26
N ASP A 41 8.15 16.52 10.64
CA ASP A 41 8.80 17.63 11.36
C ASP A 41 9.41 17.20 12.69
N THR A 42 8.75 16.24 13.35
CA THR A 42 9.27 15.59 14.55
C THR A 42 9.91 14.26 14.16
N ASN A 43 11.02 13.89 14.83
CA ASN A 43 11.69 12.63 14.54
C ASN A 43 10.86 11.44 15.08
N THR A 44 9.96 10.93 14.25
CA THR A 44 9.16 9.72 14.51
C THR A 44 9.91 8.46 14.03
N GLY A 45 9.39 7.26 14.35
CA GLY A 45 9.93 6.01 13.81
C GLY A 45 9.90 5.93 12.28
N TYR A 46 9.05 6.72 11.62
CA TYR A 46 8.95 6.82 10.17
C TYR A 46 10.22 7.42 9.54
N ASN A 47 10.76 8.51 10.08
CA ASN A 47 11.89 9.24 9.49
C ASN A 47 13.16 8.38 9.25
N PRO A 48 13.73 7.69 10.26
CA PRO A 48 14.90 6.86 10.04
C PRO A 48 14.58 5.65 9.16
N ALA A 49 13.36 5.11 9.24
CA ALA A 49 12.96 3.94 8.47
C ALA A 49 12.77 4.24 6.98
N ILE A 50 12.05 5.31 6.62
CA ILE A 50 11.89 5.71 5.20
C ILE A 50 13.24 6.13 4.60
N THR A 51 14.07 6.82 5.39
CA THR A 51 15.42 7.21 4.96
C THR A 51 16.27 5.98 4.64
N SER A 52 16.24 4.96 5.50
CA SER A 52 16.97 3.72 5.29
C SER A 52 16.45 2.94 4.08
N ALA A 53 15.12 2.80 3.97
CA ALA A 53 14.46 2.12 2.85
C ALA A 53 14.79 2.77 1.50
N VAL A 54 14.72 4.10 1.41
CA VAL A 54 15.02 4.83 0.17
C VAL A 54 16.50 4.68 -0.19
N LYS A 55 17.42 4.84 0.77
CA LYS A 55 18.86 4.69 0.51
C LYS A 55 19.22 3.29 0.03
N ALA A 56 18.61 2.25 0.61
CA ALA A 56 18.86 0.87 0.21
C ALA A 56 18.26 0.59 -1.18
N ASP A 57 16.96 0.86 -1.34
CA ASP A 57 16.16 0.20 -2.37
C ASP A 57 15.63 1.14 -3.47
N TRP A 58 15.64 2.47 -3.28
CA TRP A 58 15.13 3.37 -4.31
C TRP A 58 16.11 3.48 -5.48
N LYS A 59 15.66 3.02 -6.65
CA LYS A 59 16.37 3.03 -7.94
C LYS A 59 15.52 3.62 -9.07
N PHE A 60 14.33 4.14 -8.77
CA PHE A 60 13.47 4.74 -9.78
C PHE A 60 14.11 6.00 -10.39
N THR A 61 14.63 6.90 -9.55
CA THR A 61 15.36 8.11 -9.95
C THR A 61 16.85 7.99 -9.61
N ALA A 62 17.69 8.76 -10.30
CA ALA A 62 19.14 8.74 -10.09
C ALA A 62 19.60 9.55 -8.86
N ALA A 63 18.80 10.54 -8.43
CA ALA A 63 19.11 11.41 -7.31
C ALA A 63 17.98 11.40 -6.28
N THR A 64 18.35 11.50 -5.01
CA THR A 64 17.44 11.54 -3.87
C THR A 64 17.84 12.64 -2.89
N ASP A 65 16.88 13.47 -2.50
CA ASP A 65 17.01 14.50 -1.46
C ASP A 65 16.03 14.22 -0.31
N PHE A 66 16.23 14.88 0.82
CA PHE A 66 15.38 14.77 2.01
C PHE A 66 15.00 16.15 2.52
N ILE A 67 13.71 16.35 2.80
CA ILE A 67 13.16 17.54 3.43
C ILE A 67 12.16 17.12 4.51
N ASN A 68 11.69 18.05 5.35
CA ASN A 68 10.56 17.79 6.25
C ASN A 68 9.24 18.41 5.73
N THR A 69 8.13 18.15 6.42
CA THR A 69 6.82 18.70 6.07
C THR A 69 6.74 20.22 6.18
N ALA A 70 7.47 20.85 7.11
CA ALA A 70 7.54 22.30 7.24
C ALA A 70 8.27 22.96 6.05
N ASP A 71 9.36 22.36 5.57
CA ASP A 71 10.07 22.78 4.36
C ASP A 71 9.15 22.65 3.15
N LEU A 72 8.43 21.53 3.03
CA LEU A 72 7.48 21.30 1.95
C LEU A 72 6.36 22.37 1.93
N GLY A 73 5.88 22.80 3.10
CA GLY A 73 4.83 23.81 3.23
C GLY A 73 5.27 25.24 2.93
N THR A 74 6.59 25.51 2.90
CA THR A 74 7.14 26.87 2.76
C THR A 74 7.82 27.14 1.41
N GLN A 75 8.10 26.10 0.63
CA GLN A 75 8.70 26.22 -0.70
C GLN A 75 7.72 25.84 -1.82
N PRO A 76 7.74 26.54 -2.98
CA PRO A 76 7.00 26.09 -4.15
C PRO A 76 7.44 24.69 -4.57
N LEU A 77 6.48 23.89 -5.07
CA LEU A 77 6.81 22.62 -5.69
C LEU A 77 7.56 22.83 -7.02
N ASP A 78 8.57 22.00 -7.23
CA ASP A 78 9.43 22.04 -8.41
C ASP A 78 9.01 20.96 -9.42
N PRO A 79 8.61 21.33 -10.65
CA PRO A 79 8.30 20.38 -11.71
C PRO A 79 9.42 19.39 -12.07
N ALA A 80 10.68 19.72 -11.74
CA ALA A 80 11.83 18.83 -11.92
C ALA A 80 12.05 17.85 -10.76
N LYS A 81 11.12 17.79 -9.80
CA LYS A 81 11.17 16.91 -8.64
C LYS A 81 9.95 16.01 -8.56
N ASN A 82 10.11 14.87 -7.89
CA ASN A 82 9.02 14.04 -7.41
C ASN A 82 9.09 13.98 -5.89
N TYR A 83 7.96 13.99 -5.22
CA TYR A 83 7.87 14.01 -3.77
C TYR A 83 7.35 12.65 -3.29
N LEU A 84 8.18 11.91 -2.54
CA LEU A 84 7.74 10.72 -1.81
C LEU A 84 7.23 11.19 -0.45
N VAL A 85 5.91 11.26 -0.30
CA VAL A 85 5.22 11.95 0.78
C VAL A 85 4.01 11.16 1.26
N ARG A 86 3.64 11.33 2.54
CA ARG A 86 2.36 10.81 3.03
C ARG A 86 1.23 11.73 2.59
N ILE A 87 0.17 11.17 2.02
CA ILE A 87 -1.03 11.90 1.66
C ILE A 87 -2.24 11.32 2.40
N LEU A 88 -3.17 12.18 2.78
CA LEU A 88 -4.45 11.77 3.33
C LEU A 88 -5.51 11.93 2.24
N ARG A 89 -6.11 10.82 1.82
CA ARG A 89 -7.28 10.85 0.95
C ARG A 89 -8.53 10.67 1.82
N LYS A 90 -9.50 11.55 1.60
CA LYS A 90 -10.85 11.44 2.16
C LYS A 90 -11.78 11.18 0.99
N ASP A 91 -12.50 10.07 1.01
CA ASP A 91 -13.53 9.84 0.00
C ASP A 91 -14.89 10.40 0.42
N ALA A 92 -15.86 10.32 -0.49
CA ALA A 92 -17.20 10.88 -0.31
C ALA A 92 -17.99 10.21 0.84
N GLU A 93 -17.59 9.00 1.27
CA GLU A 93 -18.21 8.27 2.37
C GLU A 93 -17.47 8.48 3.69
N LYS A 94 -16.50 9.42 3.73
CA LYS A 94 -15.62 9.73 4.88
C LYS A 94 -14.71 8.56 5.26
N HIS A 95 -14.31 7.76 4.29
CA HIS A 95 -13.18 6.86 4.49
C HIS A 95 -11.90 7.69 4.40
N ASP A 96 -11.29 7.92 5.55
CA ASP A 96 -9.99 8.56 5.67
C ASP A 96 -8.90 7.47 5.60
N ALA A 97 -7.99 7.61 4.64
CA ALA A 97 -6.88 6.68 4.48
C ALA A 97 -5.58 7.44 4.18
N VAL A 98 -4.52 7.04 4.87
CA VAL A 98 -3.17 7.57 4.64
C VAL A 98 -2.46 6.68 3.63
N PHE A 99 -1.80 7.32 2.67
CA PHE A 99 -0.99 6.65 1.65
C PHE A 99 0.43 7.16 1.72
N LEU A 100 1.39 6.28 1.49
CA LEU A 100 2.71 6.67 1.00
C LEU A 100 2.59 6.84 -0.53
N ALA A 101 2.83 8.05 -1.04
CA ALA A 101 2.65 8.37 -2.44
C ALA A 101 3.91 8.99 -3.05
N LEU A 102 4.20 8.62 -4.29
CA LEU A 102 5.11 9.37 -5.15
C LEU A 102 4.28 10.35 -5.97
N VAL A 103 4.56 11.64 -5.82
CA VAL A 103 3.81 12.75 -6.44
C VAL A 103 4.74 13.53 -7.36
N ALA A 104 4.34 13.79 -8.60
CA ALA A 104 5.06 14.69 -9.49
C ALA A 104 4.97 16.13 -8.98
N GLY A 105 6.07 16.88 -8.99
CA GLY A 105 6.03 18.31 -8.72
C GLY A 105 5.31 19.08 -9.82
N TRP A 106 4.73 20.23 -9.48
CA TRP A 106 4.08 21.12 -10.44
C TRP A 106 4.26 22.58 -10.07
N LYS A 107 4.06 23.45 -11.05
CA LYS A 107 4.02 24.90 -10.81
C LYS A 107 2.70 25.25 -10.12
N GLN A 108 2.78 25.50 -8.81
CA GLN A 108 1.63 25.93 -8.02
C GLN A 108 1.10 27.29 -8.49
N LYS A 109 -0.22 27.46 -8.43
CA LYS A 109 -0.87 28.75 -8.69
C LYS A 109 -0.54 29.74 -7.58
N LYS A 110 -0.65 31.04 -7.87
CA LYS A 110 -0.45 32.08 -6.86
C LYS A 110 -1.42 31.87 -5.69
N GLY A 111 -0.88 31.73 -4.48
CA GLY A 111 -1.65 31.50 -3.25
C GLY A 111 -2.09 30.04 -3.03
N GLU A 112 -1.71 29.12 -3.91
CA GLU A 112 -1.86 27.68 -3.67
C GLU A 112 -0.80 27.22 -2.67
N ALA A 113 -1.25 26.69 -1.53
CA ALA A 113 -0.39 26.12 -0.50
C ALA A 113 -0.78 24.67 -0.25
N LEU A 114 0.20 23.85 0.14
CA LEU A 114 -0.09 22.50 0.63
C LEU A 114 -0.63 22.57 2.05
N ILE A 115 -1.63 21.73 2.32
CA ILE A 115 -2.23 21.60 3.64
C ILE A 115 -1.71 20.30 4.24
N VAL A 116 -1.06 20.40 5.40
CA VAL A 116 -0.53 19.25 6.14
C VAL A 116 -1.36 19.04 7.41
N GLU A 117 -1.95 17.85 7.54
CA GLU A 117 -2.69 17.41 8.73
C GLU A 117 -2.05 16.12 9.23
N ASN A 118 -1.65 16.06 10.51
CA ASN A 118 -1.03 14.88 11.13
C ASN A 118 0.15 14.32 10.32
N GLY A 119 0.96 15.20 9.74
CA GLY A 119 2.13 14.84 8.92
C GLY A 119 1.79 14.19 7.57
N ALA A 120 0.56 14.36 7.07
CA ALA A 120 0.15 13.95 5.73
C ALA A 120 -0.44 15.14 4.96
N VAL A 121 -0.16 15.24 3.67
CA VAL A 121 -0.69 16.30 2.79
C VAL A 121 -2.11 15.94 2.36
N THR A 122 -3.07 16.86 2.48
CA THR A 122 -4.50 16.57 2.27
C THR A 122 -5.04 17.05 0.93
N ASN A 123 -4.31 17.90 0.21
CA ASN A 123 -4.78 18.60 -0.99
C ASN A 123 -3.92 18.38 -2.23
N ILE A 124 -3.24 17.23 -2.34
CA ILE A 124 -2.53 16.85 -3.57
C ILE A 124 -3.56 16.61 -4.69
N PRO A 125 -3.43 17.25 -5.86
CA PRO A 125 -4.28 16.95 -7.01
C PRO A 125 -4.03 15.52 -7.51
N ALA A 126 -5.09 14.74 -7.72
CA ALA A 126 -4.99 13.35 -8.18
C ALA A 126 -4.16 13.19 -9.48
N ALA A 127 -4.14 14.21 -10.35
CA ALA A 127 -3.36 14.21 -11.59
C ALA A 127 -1.83 14.18 -11.35
N GLN A 128 -1.36 14.55 -10.15
CA GLN A 128 0.06 14.56 -9.80
C GLN A 128 0.51 13.24 -9.18
N GLU A 129 -0.41 12.35 -8.82
CA GLU A 129 -0.07 11.10 -8.16
C GLU A 129 0.48 10.07 -9.15
N LEU A 130 1.76 9.75 -9.03
CA LEU A 130 2.45 8.80 -9.90
C LEU A 130 2.24 7.36 -9.44
N ALA A 131 2.30 7.12 -8.14
CA ALA A 131 2.07 5.84 -7.49
C ALA A 131 1.70 6.06 -6.03
N SER A 132 0.88 5.18 -5.45
CA SER A 132 0.58 5.25 -4.02
C SER A 132 0.27 3.89 -3.43
N ILE A 133 0.50 3.74 -2.13
CA ILE A 133 0.16 2.57 -1.35
C ILE A 133 -0.42 3.00 -0.01
N MET A 134 -1.53 2.39 0.37
CA MET A 134 -2.17 2.66 1.67
C MET A 134 -1.26 2.17 2.80
N ILE A 135 -1.14 2.93 3.87
CA ILE A 135 -0.33 2.58 5.04
C ILE A 135 -1.16 2.76 6.31
N ASP A 136 -0.82 1.99 7.34
CA ASP A 136 -1.24 2.29 8.71
C ASP A 136 -0.18 3.20 9.35
N PRO A 137 -0.46 4.51 9.55
CA PRO A 137 0.52 5.45 10.10
C PRO A 137 0.88 5.15 11.56
N VAL A 138 -0.03 4.54 12.33
CA VAL A 138 0.22 4.18 13.74
C VAL A 138 1.19 3.00 13.82
N LEU A 139 0.95 1.98 12.99
CA LEU A 139 1.85 0.84 12.88
C LEU A 139 3.25 1.27 12.39
N ILE A 140 3.30 2.07 11.32
CA ILE A 140 4.58 2.57 10.77
C ILE A 140 5.33 3.44 11.77
N GLY A 141 4.63 4.23 12.58
CA GLY A 141 5.22 5.05 13.64
C GLY A 141 5.75 4.26 14.84
N SER A 142 5.44 2.97 14.93
CA SER A 142 5.77 2.11 16.08
C SER A 142 6.57 0.86 15.67
N THR A 143 5.96 -0.32 15.66
CA THR A 143 6.62 -1.61 15.45
C THR A 143 6.75 -2.01 13.98
N GLY A 144 6.05 -1.31 13.08
CA GLY A 144 5.93 -1.65 11.67
C GLY A 144 6.80 -0.84 10.72
N SER A 145 7.67 0.03 11.22
CA SER A 145 8.47 0.95 10.39
C SER A 145 9.27 0.23 9.29
N ALA A 146 9.73 -1.01 9.53
CA ALA A 146 10.45 -1.82 8.55
C ALA A 146 9.60 -2.25 7.32
N LEU A 147 8.26 -2.17 7.38
CA LEU A 147 7.38 -2.38 6.22
C LEU A 147 7.60 -1.33 5.13
N LEU A 148 8.17 -0.16 5.46
CA LEU A 148 8.53 0.86 4.47
C LEU A 148 9.52 0.33 3.42
N ASN A 149 10.39 -0.64 3.76
CA ASN A 149 11.28 -1.29 2.78
C ASN A 149 10.46 -1.99 1.69
N VAL A 150 9.38 -2.68 2.07
CA VAL A 150 8.48 -3.35 1.14
C VAL A 150 7.64 -2.33 0.37
N TYR A 151 7.12 -1.30 1.02
CA TYR A 151 6.31 -0.28 0.36
C TYR A 151 7.09 0.53 -0.68
N VAL A 152 8.34 0.90 -0.38
CA VAL A 152 9.24 1.59 -1.33
C VAL A 152 9.52 0.73 -2.55
N LYS A 153 9.75 -0.57 -2.39
CA LYS A 153 9.92 -1.51 -3.51
C LYS A 153 8.62 -1.72 -4.29
N HIS A 154 7.49 -1.81 -3.60
CA HIS A 154 6.17 -1.93 -4.22
C HIS A 154 5.87 -0.77 -5.16
N LEU A 155 6.10 0.48 -4.71
CA LEU A 155 5.91 1.66 -5.55
C LEU A 155 6.76 1.58 -6.83
N GLN A 156 8.00 1.11 -6.72
CA GLN A 156 8.88 0.95 -7.89
C GLN A 156 8.43 -0.17 -8.83
N ASP A 157 7.95 -1.30 -8.30
CA ASP A 157 7.36 -2.37 -9.12
C ASP A 157 6.12 -1.85 -9.87
N TYR A 158 5.24 -1.11 -9.21
CA TYR A 158 4.09 -0.48 -9.86
C TYR A 158 4.55 0.45 -11.01
N LEU A 159 5.46 1.38 -10.73
CA LEU A 159 5.99 2.33 -11.73
C LEU A 159 6.64 1.59 -12.92
N LYS A 160 7.39 0.52 -12.67
CA LYS A 160 7.99 -0.33 -13.71
C LYS A 160 6.94 -1.04 -14.57
N ASN A 161 5.87 -1.53 -13.94
CA ASN A 161 4.79 -2.21 -14.66
C ASN A 161 3.94 -1.25 -15.50
N VAL A 162 3.75 -0.01 -15.03
CA VAL A 162 3.18 1.07 -15.86
C VAL A 162 4.11 1.39 -17.02
N GLN A 163 5.39 1.68 -16.75
CA GLN A 163 6.38 2.05 -17.78
C GLN A 163 6.52 1.00 -18.88
N SER A 164 6.47 -0.29 -18.54
CA SER A 164 6.54 -1.39 -19.51
C SER A 164 5.23 -1.68 -20.25
N GLY A 165 4.14 -0.98 -19.90
CA GLY A 165 2.81 -1.17 -20.48
C GLY A 165 2.11 -2.45 -20.00
N LYS A 166 2.59 -3.10 -18.94
CA LYS A 166 1.90 -4.22 -18.27
C LYS A 166 0.67 -3.73 -17.52
N ILE A 167 0.77 -2.56 -16.89
CA ILE A 167 -0.34 -1.83 -16.29
C ILE A 167 -0.67 -0.64 -17.19
N LYS A 168 -1.89 -0.60 -17.72
CA LYS A 168 -2.42 0.49 -18.58
C LYS A 168 -3.65 1.16 -17.99
N ASP A 169 -4.27 0.48 -17.03
CA ASP A 169 -5.50 0.86 -16.36
C ASP A 169 -5.65 0.00 -15.10
N LYS A 170 -6.72 0.25 -14.33
CA LYS A 170 -7.03 -0.53 -13.14
C LYS A 170 -7.23 -2.02 -13.44
N ALA A 171 -7.90 -2.35 -14.54
CA ALA A 171 -8.24 -3.75 -14.85
C ALA A 171 -7.00 -4.60 -15.15
N THR A 172 -6.01 -4.02 -15.82
CA THR A 172 -4.72 -4.65 -16.09
C THR A 172 -3.85 -4.76 -14.84
N ALA A 173 -3.91 -3.77 -13.93
CA ALA A 173 -3.29 -3.87 -12.61
C ALA A 173 -3.91 -4.99 -11.75
N ASP A 174 -5.23 -5.01 -11.62
CA ASP A 174 -5.96 -6.04 -10.87
C ASP A 174 -5.63 -7.44 -11.43
N ARG A 175 -5.59 -7.59 -12.76
CA ARG A 175 -5.23 -8.86 -13.42
C ARG A 175 -3.79 -9.27 -13.16
N LEU A 176 -2.84 -8.32 -13.20
CA LEU A 176 -1.44 -8.60 -12.91
C LEU A 176 -1.29 -9.15 -11.49
N TYR A 177 -1.93 -8.50 -10.52
CA TYR A 177 -1.86 -8.92 -9.12
C TYR A 177 -2.57 -10.25 -8.86
N ALA A 178 -3.74 -10.47 -9.45
CA ALA A 178 -4.43 -11.76 -9.40
C ALA A 178 -3.54 -12.89 -9.97
N GLY A 179 -2.83 -12.64 -11.07
CA GLY A 179 -1.90 -13.59 -11.68
C GLY A 179 -0.65 -13.86 -10.84
N ARG A 180 -0.29 -12.98 -9.91
CA ARG A 180 0.83 -13.17 -8.96
C ARG A 180 0.44 -13.97 -7.72
N THR A 181 -0.85 -14.13 -7.43
CA THR A 181 -1.33 -14.84 -6.22
C THR A 181 -0.80 -16.26 -6.15
N ARG A 182 -0.67 -16.93 -7.30
CA ARG A 182 -0.10 -18.28 -7.39
C ARG A 182 1.30 -18.41 -6.82
N LEU A 183 2.10 -17.34 -6.87
CA LEU A 183 3.49 -17.34 -6.43
C LEU A 183 3.59 -17.51 -4.91
N ILE A 184 2.56 -17.14 -4.14
CA ILE A 184 2.55 -17.31 -2.68
C ILE A 184 2.75 -18.77 -2.29
N LYS A 185 2.28 -19.71 -3.11
CA LYS A 185 2.39 -21.16 -2.86
C LYS A 185 3.80 -21.71 -3.09
N GLU A 186 4.63 -20.95 -3.79
CA GLU A 186 6.05 -21.25 -4.06
C GLU A 186 6.98 -20.63 -2.99
N MET A 187 6.41 -19.92 -2.01
CA MET A 187 7.10 -19.22 -0.93
C MET A 187 6.57 -19.68 0.43
N LYS A 188 7.31 -19.38 1.49
CA LYS A 188 6.82 -19.50 2.85
C LYS A 188 5.92 -18.32 3.18
N LEU A 189 4.65 -18.57 3.48
CA LEU A 189 3.70 -17.54 3.90
C LEU A 189 3.85 -17.24 5.39
N HIS A 190 4.26 -16.01 5.71
CA HIS A 190 4.41 -15.51 7.08
C HIS A 190 3.22 -14.63 7.44
N ILE A 191 2.41 -15.12 8.37
CA ILE A 191 1.16 -14.47 8.79
C ILE A 191 1.36 -13.89 10.19
N ALA A 192 1.21 -12.57 10.36
CA ALA A 192 1.11 -12.02 11.70
C ALA A 192 -0.23 -12.45 12.32
N ARG A 193 -0.22 -12.86 13.59
CA ARG A 193 -1.44 -13.31 14.29
C ARG A 193 -2.54 -12.25 14.28
N THR A 194 -2.17 -10.98 14.38
CA THR A 194 -3.06 -9.81 14.31
C THR A 194 -3.71 -9.64 12.92
N HIS A 195 -3.14 -10.24 11.88
CA HIS A 195 -3.70 -10.20 10.52
C HIS A 195 -4.76 -11.27 10.26
N LEU A 196 -4.98 -12.21 11.19
CA LEU A 196 -6.03 -13.23 11.05
C LEU A 196 -7.36 -12.73 11.62
N ASP A 197 -8.44 -12.96 10.90
CA ASP A 197 -9.78 -12.73 11.43
C ASP A 197 -10.06 -13.74 12.57
N LYS A 198 -10.92 -13.34 13.52
CA LYS A 198 -11.34 -14.19 14.65
C LYS A 198 -11.93 -15.54 14.25
N THR A 199 -12.41 -15.70 13.01
CA THR A 199 -12.91 -16.96 12.45
C THR A 199 -11.79 -17.92 12.00
N VAL A 200 -10.54 -17.44 11.91
CA VAL A 200 -9.33 -18.20 11.58
C VAL A 200 -8.26 -17.97 12.67
N PRO A 201 -8.52 -18.37 13.94
CA PRO A 201 -7.75 -17.88 15.07
C PRO A 201 -6.32 -18.45 15.18
N ASP A 202 -6.02 -19.53 14.46
CA ASP A 202 -4.80 -20.29 14.66
C ASP A 202 -4.34 -21.08 13.43
N ALA A 203 -3.18 -21.74 13.58
CA ALA A 203 -2.54 -22.53 12.54
C ALA A 203 -3.36 -23.76 12.13
N ALA A 204 -4.14 -24.35 13.05
CA ALA A 204 -4.98 -25.50 12.71
C ALA A 204 -6.08 -25.05 11.74
N LYS A 205 -6.70 -23.90 12.00
CA LYS A 205 -7.75 -23.36 11.13
C LYS A 205 -7.21 -22.90 9.77
N VAL A 206 -6.01 -22.33 9.71
CA VAL A 206 -5.34 -22.02 8.43
C VAL A 206 -5.09 -23.30 7.62
N LYS A 207 -4.60 -24.36 8.26
CA LYS A 207 -4.30 -25.66 7.61
C LYS A 207 -5.50 -26.35 6.99
N GLU A 208 -6.71 -26.08 7.47
CA GLU A 208 -7.93 -26.62 6.84
C GLU A 208 -8.13 -26.11 5.41
N THR A 209 -7.52 -24.98 5.04
CA THR A 209 -7.75 -24.34 3.73
C THR A 209 -6.47 -24.12 2.92
N TYR A 210 -5.37 -23.74 3.56
CA TYR A 210 -4.09 -23.49 2.89
C TYR A 210 -3.10 -24.61 3.23
N THR A 211 -2.64 -25.34 2.22
CA THR A 211 -1.88 -26.59 2.41
C THR A 211 -0.37 -26.43 2.21
N HIS A 212 0.08 -25.26 1.76
CA HIS A 212 1.49 -24.93 1.52
C HIS A 212 2.21 -24.46 2.79
N GLU A 213 3.51 -24.16 2.68
CA GLU A 213 4.33 -23.78 3.84
C GLU A 213 3.90 -22.41 4.40
N PHE A 214 3.57 -22.36 5.69
CA PHE A 214 3.29 -21.11 6.38
C PHE A 214 3.77 -21.11 7.83
N THR A 215 3.84 -19.92 8.41
CA THR A 215 4.02 -19.71 9.86
C THR A 215 3.07 -18.62 10.35
N ILE A 216 2.67 -18.72 11.61
CA ILE A 216 1.95 -17.65 12.32
C ILE A 216 2.89 -17.09 13.39
N GLY A 217 3.28 -15.83 13.23
CA GLY A 217 4.16 -15.10 14.14
C GLY A 217 3.46 -13.89 14.77
N ASP A 218 4.21 -13.11 15.51
CA ASP A 218 3.80 -11.75 15.83
C ASP A 218 4.06 -10.81 14.65
N GLU A 219 3.61 -9.57 14.78
CA GLU A 219 3.79 -8.56 13.74
C GLU A 219 5.27 -8.17 13.56
N ALA A 220 6.03 -8.19 14.65
CA ALA A 220 7.47 -7.90 14.64
C ALA A 220 8.27 -8.91 13.80
N ALA A 221 7.89 -10.19 13.79
CA ALA A 221 8.49 -11.19 12.93
C ALA A 221 8.25 -10.89 11.43
N ASN A 222 7.03 -10.50 11.06
CA ASN A 222 6.72 -10.09 9.68
C ASN A 222 7.49 -8.82 9.28
N THR A 223 7.60 -7.84 10.18
CA THR A 223 8.30 -6.58 9.90
C THR A 223 9.81 -6.79 9.82
N ALA A 224 10.38 -7.72 10.59
CA ALA A 224 11.78 -8.11 10.49
C ALA A 224 12.10 -8.80 9.15
N LEU A 225 11.21 -9.64 8.64
CA LEU A 225 11.35 -10.24 7.30
C LEU A 225 11.28 -9.18 6.19
N ALA A 226 10.41 -8.19 6.34
CA ALA A 226 10.36 -7.03 5.44
C ALA A 226 11.67 -6.24 5.44
N GLY A 227 12.23 -5.96 6.63
CA GLY A 227 13.46 -5.19 6.77
C GLY A 227 14.73 -5.92 6.30
N SER A 228 14.75 -7.25 6.39
CA SER A 228 15.88 -8.08 5.94
C SER A 228 15.83 -8.47 4.47
N SER A 229 14.76 -8.08 3.74
CA SER A 229 14.55 -8.49 2.34
C SER A 229 14.60 -10.01 2.16
N ALA A 230 13.97 -10.75 3.07
CA ALA A 230 14.08 -12.20 3.15
C ALA A 230 13.67 -12.90 1.84
N ASP A 231 14.55 -13.78 1.36
CA ASP A 231 14.32 -14.56 0.13
C ASP A 231 13.33 -15.70 0.38
N GLY A 232 12.50 -16.01 -0.61
CA GLY A 232 11.49 -17.08 -0.51
C GLY A 232 10.38 -16.83 0.51
N ALA A 233 10.25 -15.61 1.06
CA ALA A 233 9.25 -15.26 2.06
C ALA A 233 8.16 -14.35 1.48
N ALA A 234 6.90 -14.70 1.75
CA ALA A 234 5.74 -13.87 1.50
C ALA A 234 5.15 -13.41 2.84
N ILE A 235 5.00 -12.11 3.07
CA ILE A 235 4.51 -11.56 4.34
C ILE A 235 3.11 -10.99 4.19
N THR A 236 2.24 -11.24 5.17
CA THR A 236 0.92 -10.61 5.24
C THR A 236 1.02 -9.20 5.82
N ASP A 237 0.08 -8.37 5.40
CA ASP A 237 -0.10 -7.00 5.86
C ASP A 237 -1.61 -6.64 5.79
N VAL A 238 -2.13 -6.05 6.87
CA VAL A 238 -3.54 -5.70 7.01
C VAL A 238 -3.66 -4.24 7.44
N VAL A 239 -4.43 -3.45 6.69
CA VAL A 239 -4.74 -2.07 7.04
C VAL A 239 -6.24 -1.92 7.22
N ILE A 240 -6.64 -1.38 8.36
CA ILE A 240 -8.04 -1.12 8.70
C ILE A 240 -8.27 0.39 8.68
N THR A 241 -9.31 0.84 7.99
CA THR A 241 -9.68 2.26 7.91
C THR A 241 -11.15 2.45 8.28
N GLY A 242 -11.52 3.68 8.60
CA GLY A 242 -12.89 4.05 8.95
C GLY A 242 -13.37 3.52 10.30
N GLU A 243 -14.61 3.86 10.65
CA GLU A 243 -15.20 3.57 11.96
C GLU A 243 -16.58 2.93 11.83
N HIS A 244 -16.89 1.97 12.69
CA HIS A 244 -18.20 1.31 12.82
C HIS A 244 -18.87 0.91 11.48
N LYS A 245 -19.63 1.83 10.87
CA LYS A 245 -20.42 1.66 9.64
C LYS A 245 -19.66 1.99 8.36
N THR A 246 -18.47 2.59 8.47
CA THR A 246 -17.56 2.88 7.36
C THR A 246 -16.25 2.07 7.51
N LYS A 247 -16.21 1.07 8.39
CA LYS A 247 -14.98 0.31 8.61
C LYS A 247 -14.67 -0.61 7.43
N TRP A 248 -13.42 -0.57 6.97
CA TRP A 248 -12.92 -1.39 5.86
C TRP A 248 -11.62 -2.09 6.24
N CYS A 249 -11.40 -3.31 5.74
CA CYS A 249 -10.20 -4.10 5.99
C CYS A 249 -9.53 -4.44 4.66
N PHE A 250 -8.34 -3.89 4.44
CA PHE A 250 -7.47 -4.18 3.30
C PHE A 250 -6.48 -5.27 3.70
N LYS A 251 -6.37 -6.32 2.89
CA LYS A 251 -5.55 -7.51 3.14
C LYS A 251 -4.60 -7.70 1.99
N ARG A 252 -3.32 -7.79 2.32
CA ARG A 252 -2.23 -7.81 1.36
C ARG A 252 -1.23 -8.89 1.68
N VAL A 253 -0.63 -9.44 0.63
CA VAL A 253 0.56 -10.27 0.75
C VAL A 253 1.62 -9.71 -0.17
N PHE A 254 2.80 -9.45 0.38
CA PHE A 254 3.96 -8.99 -0.36
C PHE A 254 5.05 -10.05 -0.41
N ASN A 255 5.78 -10.10 -1.51
CA ASN A 255 7.09 -10.75 -1.50
C ASN A 255 8.04 -9.89 -0.65
N ALA A 256 8.60 -10.46 0.42
CA ALA A 256 9.42 -9.71 1.38
C ALA A 256 10.71 -9.15 0.75
N ARG A 257 11.27 -9.86 -0.23
CA ARG A 257 12.49 -9.44 -0.94
C ARG A 257 12.20 -8.39 -1.99
N THR A 258 11.22 -8.64 -2.86
CA THR A 258 11.00 -7.82 -4.08
C THR A 258 9.99 -6.70 -3.88
N GLY A 259 9.19 -6.75 -2.81
CA GLY A 259 8.07 -5.83 -2.59
C GLY A 259 6.92 -5.99 -3.59
N GLU A 260 6.94 -7.04 -4.43
CA GLU A 260 5.83 -7.32 -5.33
C GLU A 260 4.57 -7.62 -4.54
N LEU A 261 3.46 -6.98 -4.91
CA LEU A 261 2.14 -7.28 -4.37
C LEU A 261 1.64 -8.58 -5.00
N LEU A 262 1.49 -9.60 -4.18
CA LEU A 262 1.12 -10.96 -4.59
C LEU A 262 -0.37 -11.22 -4.41
N TYR A 263 -0.98 -10.61 -3.41
CA TYR A 263 -2.39 -10.71 -3.13
C TYR A 263 -2.92 -9.39 -2.61
N LEU A 264 -4.11 -9.00 -3.06
CA LEU A 264 -4.84 -7.83 -2.59
C LEU A 264 -6.32 -8.16 -2.57
N ARG A 265 -6.95 -7.91 -1.43
CA ARG A 265 -8.40 -7.89 -1.31
C ARG A 265 -8.81 -6.93 -0.22
N ASP A 266 -10.02 -6.43 -0.32
CA ASP A 266 -10.65 -5.58 0.68
C ASP A 266 -12.04 -6.10 1.03
N ASP A 267 -12.47 -5.85 2.27
CA ASP A 267 -13.79 -6.22 2.77
C ASP A 267 -14.40 -5.10 3.60
N ALA A 268 -15.71 -4.93 3.46
CA ALA A 268 -16.52 -4.17 4.41
C ALA A 268 -16.43 -4.83 5.79
N ALA A 269 -15.73 -4.18 6.72
CA ALA A 269 -15.44 -4.70 8.04
C ALA A 269 -16.42 -4.19 9.10
N LEU A 270 -17.69 -4.09 8.71
CA LEU A 270 -18.75 -3.45 9.49
C LEU A 270 -18.99 -4.19 10.80
N PHE A 271 -19.14 -3.44 11.89
CA PHE A 271 -19.37 -3.99 13.23
C PHE A 271 -18.31 -5.04 13.65
N ASP A 272 -17.05 -4.78 13.30
CA ASP A 272 -15.89 -5.63 13.68
C ASP A 272 -16.02 -7.08 13.22
N LYS A 273 -16.60 -7.26 12.04
CA LYS A 273 -16.59 -8.51 11.27
C LYS A 273 -15.53 -8.40 10.18
N LYS A 274 -14.91 -9.52 9.81
CA LYS A 274 -13.93 -9.58 8.70
C LYS A 274 -12.71 -8.68 8.93
N LEU A 275 -12.17 -8.71 10.15
CA LEU A 275 -10.97 -7.96 10.53
C LEU A 275 -9.74 -8.85 10.32
N GLY A 276 -9.25 -8.89 9.08
CA GLY A 276 -8.09 -9.69 8.68
C GLY A 276 -8.45 -10.82 7.71
N PHE A 277 -7.47 -11.68 7.44
CA PHE A 277 -7.57 -12.81 6.53
C PHE A 277 -8.62 -13.82 6.99
N LEU A 278 -9.55 -14.11 6.09
CA LEU A 278 -10.63 -15.09 6.24
C LEU A 278 -10.22 -16.42 5.60
N SER A 279 -10.93 -17.49 5.92
CA SER A 279 -10.79 -18.77 5.20
C SER A 279 -11.00 -18.61 3.70
N GLU A 280 -11.87 -17.70 3.27
CA GLU A 280 -12.10 -17.43 1.84
C GLU A 280 -10.86 -16.81 1.16
N ASP A 281 -10.09 -15.98 1.86
CA ASP A 281 -8.86 -15.40 1.32
C ASP A 281 -7.78 -16.47 1.15
N LEU A 282 -7.62 -17.31 2.17
CA LEU A 282 -6.72 -18.46 2.14
C LEU A 282 -7.11 -19.43 1.02
N ARG A 283 -8.41 -19.65 0.80
CA ARG A 283 -8.93 -20.49 -0.28
C ARG A 283 -8.61 -19.91 -1.65
N MET A 284 -8.77 -18.60 -1.83
CA MET A 284 -8.40 -17.94 -3.09
C MET A 284 -6.90 -18.06 -3.37
N ILE A 285 -6.06 -17.94 -2.35
CA ILE A 285 -4.62 -18.15 -2.48
C ILE A 285 -4.34 -19.61 -2.89
N GLU A 286 -4.94 -20.59 -2.19
CA GLU A 286 -4.79 -22.02 -2.50
C GLU A 286 -5.18 -22.34 -3.95
N GLN A 287 -6.34 -21.85 -4.39
CA GLN A 287 -6.94 -22.16 -5.69
C GLN A 287 -6.36 -21.33 -6.86
N SER A 288 -5.50 -20.35 -6.58
CA SER A 288 -4.88 -19.52 -7.62
C SER A 288 -4.07 -20.37 -8.61
N ARG A 289 -4.13 -20.01 -9.89
CA ARG A 289 -3.47 -20.74 -10.99
C ARG A 289 -2.38 -19.89 -11.61
#